data_AF-A0A1Q7BZY6-F1
#
_entry.id   AF-A0A1Q7BZY6-F1
#
_cell.length_a   1.000
_cell.length_b   1.000
_cell.length_c   1.000
_cell.angle_alpha   90.00
_cell.angle_beta   90.00
_cell.angle_gamma   90.00
#
_symmetry.space_group_name_H-M   'P 1'
#
loop_
_entity.id
_entity.type
_entity.pdbx_description
1 polymer ?
#
loop_
_entity_poly.entity_id
_entity_poly.type
_entity_poly.pdbx_seq_one_letter_code
_entity_poly.pdbx_strand_id
1 'polypeptide(L)'
;MNHAFVFGAAGALVWLAAVLVLLRVSKRSPALIVIASAGVVYVALLAISPAFFHRLAFWPFSAAYGFLTLCGLMLFGALYKSVSLRMLGDLSKTTGHALPEQELLARYIEEDSFGRRVAILLEQGHAERTAEGLALSSKGRRIAAAIDRLQQAFAIRASG
;
A
#
# COMPACT_ATOMS: atom_id res chain seq x y z
N MET A 1 -30.38 6.75 -11.32
CA MET A 1 -28.94 6.68 -11.01
C MET A 1 -28.18 7.31 -12.15
N ASN A 2 -27.21 8.20 -11.89
CA ASN A 2 -26.42 8.83 -12.95
C ASN A 2 -25.54 7.77 -13.64
N HIS A 3 -25.67 7.59 -14.96
CA HIS A 3 -24.92 6.59 -15.72
C HIS A 3 -23.39 6.75 -15.58
N ALA A 4 -22.91 7.99 -15.43
CA ALA A 4 -21.49 8.27 -15.20
C ALA A 4 -21.00 7.76 -13.84
N PHE A 5 -21.85 7.84 -12.80
CA PHE A 5 -21.54 7.28 -11.48
C PHE A 5 -21.42 5.75 -11.54
N VAL A 6 -22.38 5.08 -12.19
CA VAL A 6 -22.35 3.62 -12.38
C VAL A 6 -21.12 3.20 -13.16
N PHE A 7 -20.77 3.94 -14.21
CA PHE A 7 -19.57 3.69 -15.00
C PHE A 7 -18.28 3.83 -14.17
N GLY A 8 -18.18 4.87 -13.33
CA GLY A 8 -17.05 5.04 -12.41
C GLY A 8 -16.95 3.90 -11.39
N ALA A 9 -18.08 3.50 -10.80
CA ALA A 9 -18.13 2.40 -9.85
C ALA A 9 -17.78 1.05 -10.48
N ALA A 10 -18.32 0.75 -11.66
CA ALA A 10 -17.95 -0.44 -12.43
C ALA A 10 -16.45 -0.43 -12.78
N GLY A 11 -15.90 0.73 -13.12
CA GLY A 11 -14.48 0.93 -13.32
C GLY A 11 -13.63 0.56 -12.10
N ALA A 12 -14.05 0.96 -10.90
CA ALA A 12 -13.35 0.60 -9.66
C ALA A 12 -13.39 -0.92 -9.39
N LEU A 13 -14.49 -1.59 -9.74
CA LEU A 13 -14.59 -3.05 -9.65
C LEU A 13 -13.67 -3.76 -10.65
N VAL A 14 -13.59 -3.25 -11.89
CA VAL A 14 -12.64 -3.74 -12.89
C VAL A 14 -11.20 -3.57 -12.41
N TRP A 15 -10.88 -2.41 -11.82
CA TRP A 15 -9.58 -2.19 -11.19
C TRP A 15 -9.31 -3.21 -10.08
N LEU A 16 -10.26 -3.44 -9.18
CA LEU A 16 -10.10 -4.41 -8.09
C LEU A 16 -9.84 -5.82 -8.63
N ALA A 17 -10.59 -6.25 -9.65
CA ALA A 17 -10.37 -7.53 -10.32
C ALA A 17 -8.97 -7.60 -10.96
N ALA A 18 -8.54 -6.53 -11.64
CA ALA A 18 -7.21 -6.44 -12.23
C ALA A 18 -6.11 -6.53 -11.16
N VAL A 19 -6.27 -5.87 -10.02
CA VAL A 19 -5.34 -5.97 -8.88
C VAL A 19 -5.23 -7.42 -8.40
N LEU A 20 -6.35 -8.11 -8.20
CA LEU A 20 -6.37 -9.51 -7.75
C LEU A 20 -5.66 -10.47 -8.72
N VAL A 21 -5.72 -10.19 -10.02
CA VAL A 21 -4.98 -10.97 -11.03
C VAL A 21 -3.51 -10.59 -11.02
N LEU A 22 -3.20 -9.30 -11.11
CA LEU A 22 -1.83 -8.78 -11.20
C LEU A 22 -0.98 -9.15 -9.98
N LEU A 23 -1.55 -9.13 -8.77
CA LEU A 23 -0.86 -9.53 -7.55
C LEU A 23 -0.48 -11.02 -7.53
N ARG A 24 -1.19 -11.88 -8.28
CA ARG A 24 -0.89 -13.31 -8.36
C ARG A 24 0.16 -13.65 -9.41
N VAL A 25 0.25 -12.86 -10.48
CA VAL A 25 1.11 -13.17 -11.65
C VAL A 25 2.39 -12.32 -11.69
N SER A 26 2.42 -11.18 -11.02
CA SER A 26 3.55 -10.24 -11.07
C SER A 26 4.51 -10.45 -9.90
N LYS A 27 5.81 -10.37 -10.19
CA LYS A 27 6.89 -10.33 -9.18
C LYS A 27 7.21 -8.91 -8.70
N ARG A 28 6.49 -7.89 -9.20
CA ARG A 28 6.72 -6.49 -8.80
C ARG A 28 6.18 -6.22 -7.40
N SER A 29 6.59 -5.08 -6.83
CA SER A 29 6.06 -4.61 -5.54
C SER A 29 4.52 -4.55 -5.54
N PRO A 30 3.84 -5.19 -4.56
CA PRO A 30 2.38 -5.16 -4.44
C PRO A 30 1.81 -3.74 -4.38
N ALA A 31 2.48 -2.83 -3.66
CA ALA A 31 2.08 -1.44 -3.56
C ALA A 31 2.12 -0.73 -4.92
N LEU A 32 3.17 -0.99 -5.70
CA LEU A 32 3.31 -0.44 -7.05
C LEU A 32 2.19 -0.95 -7.97
N ILE A 33 1.87 -2.25 -7.91
CA ILE A 33 0.80 -2.85 -8.71
C ILE A 33 -0.54 -2.16 -8.41
N VAL A 34 -0.90 -2.01 -7.14
CA VAL A 34 -2.19 -1.46 -6.72
C VAL A 34 -2.32 0.01 -7.14
N ILE A 35 -1.29 0.83 -6.89
CA ILE A 35 -1.30 2.26 -7.21
C ILE A 35 -1.24 2.49 -8.72
N ALA A 36 -0.33 1.82 -9.44
CA ALA A 36 -0.16 2.03 -10.87
C ALA A 36 -1.38 1.57 -11.65
N SER A 37 -1.96 0.41 -11.30
CA SER A 37 -3.18 -0.08 -11.95
C SER A 37 -4.38 0.85 -11.71
N ALA A 38 -4.48 1.50 -10.55
CA ALA A 38 -5.54 2.47 -10.28
C ALA A 38 -5.46 3.66 -11.23
N GLY A 39 -4.27 4.17 -11.51
CA GLY A 39 -4.08 5.23 -12.51
C GLY A 39 -4.36 4.75 -13.93
N VAL A 40 -3.83 3.58 -14.31
CA VAL A 40 -4.00 3.02 -15.66
C VAL A 40 -5.47 2.76 -15.99
N VAL A 41 -6.21 2.14 -15.08
CA VAL A 41 -7.65 1.86 -15.29
C VAL A 41 -8.44 3.16 -15.38
N TYR A 42 -8.13 4.15 -14.54
CA TYR A 42 -8.80 5.45 -14.60
C TYR A 42 -8.61 6.14 -15.96
N VAL A 43 -7.38 6.20 -16.45
CA VAL A 43 -7.06 6.80 -17.76
C VAL A 43 -7.69 6.00 -18.89
N ALA A 44 -7.66 4.66 -18.83
CA ALA A 44 -8.30 3.81 -19.83
C ALA A 44 -9.82 4.05 -19.89
N LEU A 45 -10.48 4.16 -18.73
CA LEU A 45 -11.92 4.45 -18.65
C LEU A 45 -12.26 5.82 -19.23
N LEU A 46 -11.45 6.83 -18.96
CA LEU A 46 -11.62 8.15 -19.58
C LEU A 46 -11.46 8.08 -21.09
N ALA A 47 -10.45 7.35 -21.59
CA ALA A 47 -10.18 7.20 -23.02
C ALA A 47 -11.30 6.46 -23.78
N ILE A 48 -11.92 5.43 -23.17
CA ILE A 48 -13.02 4.69 -23.81
C ILE A 48 -14.38 5.37 -23.63
N SER A 49 -14.51 6.31 -22.68
CA SER A 49 -15.78 6.95 -22.36
C SER A 49 -16.52 7.59 -23.55
N PRO A 50 -15.86 8.18 -24.58
CA PRO A 50 -16.56 8.74 -25.73
C PRO A 50 -17.32 7.69 -26.56
N ALA A 51 -16.94 6.41 -26.48
CA ALA A 51 -17.64 5.33 -27.17
C ALA A 51 -18.99 4.99 -26.53
N PHE A 52 -19.19 5.36 -25.25
CA PHE A 52 -20.40 5.04 -24.48
C PHE A 52 -21.26 6.28 -24.18
N PHE A 53 -20.62 7.45 -24.11
CA PHE A 53 -21.27 8.69 -23.71
C PHE A 53 -20.87 9.83 -24.63
N HIS A 54 -21.86 10.57 -25.14
CA HIS A 54 -21.60 11.78 -25.93
C HIS A 54 -20.98 12.91 -25.09
N ARG A 55 -21.38 13.01 -23.80
CA ARG A 55 -20.73 13.84 -22.78
C ARG A 55 -20.70 13.09 -21.46
N LEU A 56 -19.52 12.77 -20.98
CA LEU A 56 -19.35 12.15 -19.67
C LEU A 56 -19.56 13.21 -18.59
N ALA A 57 -20.46 12.95 -17.63
CA ALA A 57 -20.52 13.73 -16.40
C ALA A 57 -19.28 13.41 -15.55
N PHE A 58 -18.21 14.16 -15.78
CA PHE A 58 -16.88 13.93 -15.24
C PHE A 58 -16.86 13.84 -13.70
N TRP A 59 -17.57 14.73 -13.01
CA TRP A 59 -17.56 14.78 -11.54
C TRP A 59 -18.19 13.54 -10.89
N PRO A 60 -19.43 13.13 -11.24
CA PRO A 60 -20.00 11.86 -10.75
C PRO A 60 -19.15 10.63 -11.06
N PHE A 61 -18.56 10.55 -12.25
CA PHE A 61 -17.65 9.47 -12.63
C PHE A 61 -16.41 9.43 -11.73
N SER A 62 -15.72 10.56 -11.61
CA SER A 62 -14.46 10.67 -10.87
C SER A 62 -14.67 10.45 -9.38
N ALA A 63 -15.78 10.95 -8.83
CA ALA A 63 -16.14 10.74 -7.43
C ALA A 63 -16.41 9.27 -7.12
N ALA A 64 -17.20 8.58 -7.96
CA ALA A 64 -17.50 7.17 -7.78
C ALA A 64 -16.25 6.29 -7.86
N TYR A 65 -15.45 6.49 -8.91
CA TYR A 65 -14.20 5.75 -9.10
C TYR A 65 -13.22 6.04 -7.95
N GLY A 66 -12.93 7.32 -7.71
CA GLY A 66 -11.95 7.75 -6.73
C GLY A 66 -12.29 7.29 -5.31
N PHE A 67 -13.54 7.45 -4.89
CA PHE A 67 -13.99 7.01 -3.56
C PHE A 67 -13.79 5.51 -3.36
N LEU A 68 -14.26 4.68 -4.29
CA LEU A 68 -14.16 3.22 -4.20
C LEU A 68 -12.72 2.74 -4.29
N THR A 69 -11.90 3.34 -5.16
CA THR A 69 -10.48 3.05 -5.26
C THR A 69 -9.75 3.42 -3.96
N LEU A 70 -10.06 4.55 -3.33
CA LEU A 70 -9.48 4.94 -2.05
C LEU A 70 -9.89 3.97 -0.93
N CYS A 71 -11.15 3.55 -0.86
CA CYS A 71 -11.59 2.49 0.04
C CYS A 71 -10.79 1.20 -0.18
N GLY A 72 -10.61 0.80 -1.45
CA GLY A 72 -9.81 -0.37 -1.81
C GLY A 72 -8.33 -0.24 -1.44
N LEU A 73 -7.73 0.93 -1.65
CA LEU A 73 -6.34 1.24 -1.26
C LEU A 73 -6.16 1.17 0.26
N MET A 74 -7.11 1.72 1.01
CA MET A 74 -7.09 1.69 2.48
C MET A 74 -7.23 0.26 3.01
N LEU A 75 -8.18 -0.51 2.45
CA LEU A 75 -8.35 -1.92 2.79
C LEU A 75 -7.11 -2.74 2.44
N PHE A 76 -6.58 -2.58 1.22
CA PHE A 76 -5.35 -3.24 0.81
C PHE A 76 -4.18 -2.89 1.73
N GLY A 77 -4.00 -1.60 2.06
CA GLY A 77 -2.95 -1.14 2.97
C GLY A 77 -3.06 -1.77 4.35
N ALA A 78 -4.29 -1.83 4.90
CA ALA A 78 -4.57 -2.48 6.18
C ALA A 78 -4.22 -3.98 6.13
N LEU A 79 -4.68 -4.71 5.11
CA LEU A 79 -4.40 -6.14 4.95
C LEU A 79 -2.92 -6.42 4.71
N TYR A 80 -2.26 -5.62 3.88
CA TYR A 80 -0.88 -5.84 3.45
C TYR A 80 0.14 -5.54 4.54
N LYS A 81 -0.10 -4.53 5.38
CA LYS A 81 0.85 -4.12 6.43
C LYS A 81 0.51 -4.66 7.81
N SER A 82 -0.74 -4.99 8.11
CA SER A 82 -1.14 -5.42 9.46
C SER A 82 -0.38 -6.68 9.89
N VAL A 83 0.32 -6.57 11.02
CA VAL A 83 1.01 -7.71 11.63
C VAL A 83 -0.01 -8.66 12.25
N SER A 84 -1.02 -8.12 12.95
CA SER A 84 -2.06 -8.92 13.60
C SER A 84 -2.87 -9.79 12.62
N LEU A 85 -3.18 -9.27 11.42
CA LEU A 85 -3.88 -10.05 10.41
C LEU A 85 -3.00 -11.15 9.81
N ARG A 86 -1.68 -10.92 9.70
CA ARG A 86 -0.73 -11.95 9.28
C ARG A 86 -0.59 -13.05 10.32
N MET A 87 -0.47 -12.68 11.61
CA MET A 87 -0.47 -13.63 12.73
C MET A 87 -1.75 -14.47 12.72
N LEU A 88 -2.92 -13.83 12.61
CA LEU A 88 -4.21 -14.55 12.55
C LEU A 88 -4.29 -15.49 11.35
N GLY A 89 -3.76 -15.07 10.19
CA GLY A 89 -3.73 -15.87 8.97
C GLY A 89 -2.77 -17.06 9.00
N ASP A 90 -1.71 -17.00 9.81
CA ASP A 90 -0.80 -18.13 10.00
C ASP A 90 -1.32 -19.06 11.11
N LEU A 91 -1.82 -18.51 12.23
CA LEU A 91 -2.50 -19.28 13.26
C LEU A 91 -3.67 -20.09 12.69
N SER A 92 -4.43 -19.54 11.73
CA SER A 92 -5.53 -20.27 11.09
C SER A 92 -5.10 -21.48 10.25
N LYS A 93 -3.82 -21.55 9.88
CA LYS A 93 -3.26 -22.65 9.07
C LYS A 93 -2.47 -23.66 9.90
N THR A 94 -2.03 -23.27 11.10
CA THR A 94 -1.29 -24.14 12.00
C THR A 94 -2.20 -25.17 12.66
N THR A 95 -1.75 -26.42 12.75
CA THR A 95 -2.47 -27.48 13.47
C THR A 95 -2.71 -27.08 14.92
N GLY A 96 -3.96 -27.12 15.38
CA GLY A 96 -4.35 -26.69 16.71
C GLY A 96 -4.54 -25.18 16.87
N HIS A 97 -4.37 -24.40 15.80
CA HIS A 97 -4.60 -22.94 15.77
C HIS A 97 -3.77 -22.14 16.79
N ALA A 98 -2.60 -22.66 17.17
CA ALA A 98 -1.77 -22.10 18.23
C ALA A 98 -0.29 -22.12 17.84
N LEU A 99 0.42 -21.06 18.24
CA LEU A 99 1.88 -20.95 18.16
C LEU A 99 2.38 -20.31 19.47
N PRO A 100 3.58 -20.65 19.94
CA PRO A 100 4.20 -19.98 21.08
C PRO A 100 4.38 -18.48 20.83
N GLU A 101 4.11 -17.66 21.84
CA GLU A 101 4.23 -16.20 21.73
C GLU A 101 5.64 -15.73 21.34
N GLN A 102 6.67 -16.39 21.87
CA GLN A 102 8.07 -16.10 21.53
C GLN A 102 8.37 -16.33 20.05
N GLU A 103 7.75 -17.33 19.42
CA GLU A 103 7.90 -17.58 17.98
C GLU A 103 7.24 -16.47 17.16
N LEU A 104 6.06 -16.00 17.58
CA LEU A 104 5.37 -14.87 16.95
C LEU A 104 6.18 -13.58 17.06
N LEU A 105 6.79 -13.32 18.23
CA LEU A 105 7.64 -12.16 18.47
C LEU A 105 8.87 -12.17 17.55
N ALA A 106 9.64 -13.28 17.57
CA ALA A 106 10.84 -13.42 16.77
C ALA A 106 10.54 -13.23 15.27
N ARG A 107 9.54 -13.95 14.76
CA ARG A 107 9.21 -13.93 13.33
C ARG A 107 8.68 -12.58 12.87
N TYR A 108 7.65 -12.05 13.51
CA TYR A 108 6.94 -10.88 12.97
C TYR A 108 7.54 -9.54 13.40
N ILE A 109 8.12 -9.46 14.60
CA ILE A 109 8.64 -8.20 15.16
C ILE A 109 10.13 -8.09 14.92
N GLU A 110 10.91 -9.10 15.31
CA GLU A 110 12.37 -9.02 15.21
C GLU A 110 12.84 -9.18 13.76
N GLU A 111 12.38 -10.21 13.05
CA GLU A 111 12.82 -10.50 11.69
C GLU A 111 12.07 -9.67 10.63
N ASP A 112 10.77 -9.93 10.45
CA ASP A 112 9.99 -9.35 9.35
C ASP A 112 9.81 -7.84 9.46
N SER A 113 9.80 -7.32 10.69
CA SER A 113 9.54 -5.92 10.97
C SER A 113 10.83 -5.14 11.19
N PHE A 114 11.57 -5.39 12.26
CA PHE A 114 12.75 -4.61 12.61
C PHE A 114 13.93 -4.93 11.69
N GLY A 115 14.33 -6.20 11.62
CA GLY A 115 15.49 -6.67 10.86
C GLY A 115 15.41 -6.30 9.39
N ARG A 116 14.28 -6.57 8.73
CA ARG A 116 14.06 -6.21 7.33
C ARG A 116 14.10 -4.69 7.08
N ARG A 117 13.56 -3.87 7.99
CA ARG A 117 13.64 -2.40 7.84
C ARG A 117 15.07 -1.88 8.00
N VAL A 118 15.82 -2.42 8.96
CA VAL A 118 17.25 -2.09 9.14
C VAL A 118 18.04 -2.49 7.90
N ALA A 119 17.80 -3.70 7.35
CA ALA A 119 18.45 -4.15 6.13
C ALA A 119 18.19 -3.19 4.96
N ILE A 120 16.94 -2.77 4.74
CA ILE A 120 16.61 -1.79 3.69
C ILE A 120 17.35 -0.46 3.90
N LEU A 121 17.43 0.04 5.13
CA LEU A 121 18.14 1.29 5.43
C LEU A 121 19.63 1.19 5.12
N LEU A 122 20.26 0.05 5.41
CA LEU A 122 21.66 -0.21 5.11
C LEU A 122 21.89 -0.43 3.60
N GLU A 123 21.11 -1.29 2.96
CA GLU A 123 21.21 -1.62 1.52
C GLU A 123 21.02 -0.39 0.63
N GLN A 124 20.11 0.50 1.01
CA GLN A 124 19.86 1.74 0.27
C GLN A 124 20.83 2.87 0.64
N GLY A 125 21.78 2.63 1.53
CA GLY A 125 22.78 3.59 1.99
C GLY A 125 22.17 4.78 2.73
N HIS A 126 21.05 4.58 3.43
CA HIS A 126 20.42 5.60 4.28
C HIS A 126 20.97 5.58 5.71
N ALA A 127 21.45 4.43 6.16
CA ALA A 127 22.12 4.27 7.44
C ALA A 127 23.44 3.51 7.26
N GLU A 128 24.32 3.63 8.25
CA GLU A 128 25.62 2.97 8.33
C GLU A 128 25.77 2.36 9.72
N ARG A 129 26.51 1.24 9.84
CA ARG A 129 26.87 0.67 11.13
C ARG A 129 28.12 1.36 11.66
N THR A 130 28.05 1.78 12.92
CA THR A 130 29.13 2.42 13.68
C THR A 130 29.38 1.63 14.97
N ALA A 131 30.43 1.99 15.71
CA ALA A 131 30.71 1.38 17.02
C ALA A 131 29.58 1.59 18.03
N GLU A 132 28.79 2.66 17.90
CA GLU A 132 27.68 3.01 18.79
C GLU A 132 26.32 2.49 18.30
N GLY A 133 26.27 1.85 17.11
CA GLY A 133 25.05 1.34 16.50
C GLY A 133 24.77 1.90 15.11
N LEU A 134 23.49 2.05 14.76
CA LEU A 134 23.06 2.57 13.45
C LEU A 134 23.08 4.11 13.45
N ALA A 135 23.83 4.69 12.52
CA ALA A 135 23.89 6.13 12.29
C ALA A 135 23.35 6.49 10.90
N LEU A 136 22.79 7.69 10.74
CA LEU A 136 22.33 8.18 9.43
C LEU A 136 23.53 8.54 8.55
N SER A 137 23.51 8.06 7.31
CA SER A 137 24.44 8.52 6.27
C SER A 137 24.12 9.97 5.84
N SER A 138 24.97 10.57 5.02
CA SER A 138 24.69 11.89 4.41
C SER A 138 23.39 11.90 3.59
N LYS A 139 23.13 10.82 2.85
CA LYS A 139 21.89 10.58 2.10
C LYS A 139 20.70 10.41 3.06
N GLY A 140 20.88 9.62 4.11
CA GLY A 140 19.87 9.41 5.16
C GLY A 140 19.43 10.71 5.81
N ARG A 141 20.38 11.58 6.19
CA ARG A 141 20.08 12.89 6.80
C ARG A 141 19.21 13.78 5.91
N ARG A 142 19.46 13.81 4.59
CA ARG A 142 18.65 14.59 3.64
C ARG A 142 17.21 14.10 3.59
N ILE A 143 17.02 12.78 3.55
CA ILE A 143 15.69 12.17 3.50
C ILE A 143 14.97 12.34 4.84
N ALA A 144 15.65 12.13 5.95
CA ALA A 144 15.11 12.36 7.28
C ALA A 144 14.61 13.80 7.45
N ALA A 145 15.37 14.79 6.98
CA ALA A 145 14.95 16.19 7.01
C ALA A 145 13.71 16.46 6.13
N ALA A 146 13.59 15.79 4.98
CA ALA A 146 12.39 15.91 4.15
C ALA A 146 11.16 15.27 4.82
N ILE A 147 11.34 14.10 5.44
CA ILE A 147 10.28 13.41 6.19
C ILE A 147 9.82 14.27 7.37
N ASP A 148 10.74 14.84 8.14
CA ASP A 148 10.43 15.71 9.28
C ASP A 148 9.59 16.92 8.86
N ARG A 149 9.96 17.59 7.76
CA ARG A 149 9.15 18.70 7.20
C ARG A 149 7.74 18.26 6.81
N LEU A 150 7.60 17.08 6.21
CA LEU A 150 6.29 16.54 5.86
C LEU A 150 5.48 16.22 7.12
N GLN A 151 6.08 15.57 8.12
CA GLN A 151 5.42 15.28 9.39
C GLN A 151 4.96 16.56 10.07
N GLN A 152 5.77 17.61 10.09
CA GLN A 152 5.40 18.92 10.63
C GLN A 152 4.25 19.55 9.84
N ALA A 153 4.28 19.52 8.50
CA ALA A 153 3.20 20.03 7.66
C ALA A 153 1.86 19.32 7.91
N PHE A 154 1.90 18.02 8.23
CA PHE A 154 0.73 17.23 8.60
C PHE A 154 0.45 17.18 10.11
N ALA A 155 1.18 17.96 10.93
CA ALA A 155 1.08 17.96 12.39
C ALA A 155 1.22 16.57 13.06
N ILE A 156 2.01 15.68 12.46
CA ILE A 156 2.31 14.33 12.98
C ILE A 156 3.42 14.46 14.03
N ARG A 157 3.10 14.18 15.31
CA ARG A 157 4.05 14.28 16.44
C ARG A 157 4.65 12.96 16.88
N ALA A 158 3.94 11.86 16.65
CA ALA A 158 4.41 10.50 16.87
C ALA A 158 3.77 9.62 15.80
N SER A 159 4.58 8.94 15.00
CA SER A 159 4.10 7.89 14.08
C SER A 159 4.82 6.59 14.41
N GLY A 160 4.06 5.55 14.74
CA GLY A 160 4.53 4.17 14.88
C GLY A 160 4.62 3.43 13.55
#